data_AF-A0A7Z9JHG8-F1
#
_entry.id   AF-A0A7Z9JHG8-F1
#
_cell.length_a   1.000
_cell.length_b   1.000
_cell.length_c   1.000
_cell.angle_alpha   90.00
_cell.angle_beta   90.00
_cell.angle_gamma   90.00
#
_symmetry.space_group_name_H-M   'P 1'
#
loop_
_entity.id
_entity.type
_entity.pdbx_description
1 polymer ?
#
loop_
_entity_poly.entity_id
_entity_poly.type
_entity_poly.pdbx_seq_one_letter_code
_entity_poly.pdbx_strand_id
1 'polypeptide(L)'
;MVLMSQEQFIKAIGSICGDIPFLVDAAQTMGHFPIDVQEMNIDLLAFPGHKGLLGPLGIGGLILKPGVENILSPTRTGGTGSESEHPVQPTTMPDKYEVGSHNMI
;
A
#
# COMPACT_ATOMS: atom_id res chain seq x y z
N MET A 1 -8.95 33.07 0.68
CA MET A 1 -9.29 31.65 0.43
C MET A 1 -8.03 30.86 0.75
N VAL A 2 -7.92 30.29 1.95
CA VAL A 2 -6.74 29.49 2.32
C VAL A 2 -6.92 28.13 1.66
N LEU A 3 -6.01 27.78 0.75
CA LEU A 3 -5.95 26.43 0.20
C LEU A 3 -5.52 25.51 1.34
N MET A 4 -6.36 24.52 1.66
CA MET A 4 -6.04 23.47 2.62
C MET A 4 -4.78 22.73 2.16
N SER A 5 -3.85 22.43 3.07
CA SER A 5 -2.66 21.65 2.69
C SER A 5 -3.07 20.24 2.25
N GLN A 6 -2.23 19.57 1.45
CA GLN A 6 -2.51 18.18 1.04
C GLN A 6 -2.69 17.26 2.26
N GLU A 7 -1.89 17.46 3.31
CA GLU A 7 -2.01 16.74 4.58
C GLU A 7 -3.39 16.94 5.22
N GLN A 8 -3.83 18.19 5.36
CA GLN A 8 -5.13 18.52 5.95
C GLN A 8 -6.30 17.96 5.12
N PHE A 9 -6.15 17.96 3.79
CA PHE A 9 -7.15 17.41 2.89
C PHE A 9 -7.29 15.90 3.07
N ILE A 10 -6.18 15.16 3.09
CA ILE A 10 -6.20 13.70 3.30
C ILE A 10 -6.79 13.36 4.67
N LYS A 11 -6.38 14.08 5.74
CA LYS A 11 -6.96 13.92 7.09
C LYS A 11 -8.48 14.14 7.09
N ALA A 12 -8.96 15.16 6.39
CA ALA A 12 -10.39 15.44 6.27
C ALA A 12 -11.14 14.31 5.55
N ILE A 13 -10.60 13.78 4.44
CA ILE A 13 -11.21 12.65 3.72
C ILE A 13 -11.19 11.37 4.58
N GLY A 14 -10.07 11.04 5.23
CA GLY A 14 -9.98 9.86 6.09
C GLY A 14 -10.98 9.90 7.25
N SER A 15 -11.26 11.08 7.79
CA SER A 15 -12.32 11.26 8.80
C SER A 15 -13.73 11.07 8.23
N ILE A 16 -13.97 11.40 6.96
CA ILE A 16 -15.28 11.26 6.31
C ILE A 16 -15.54 9.80 5.93
N CYS A 17 -14.51 9.07 5.50
CA CYS A 17 -14.63 7.66 5.12
C CYS A 17 -15.13 6.79 6.29
N GLY A 18 -14.68 7.05 7.52
CA GLY A 18 -15.10 6.28 8.70
C GLY A 18 -14.77 4.79 8.53
N ASP A 19 -15.80 3.95 8.41
CA ASP A 19 -15.69 2.49 8.22
C ASP A 19 -15.57 2.06 6.74
N ILE A 20 -15.69 2.99 5.80
CA ILE A 20 -15.51 2.71 4.37
C ILE A 20 -14.01 2.63 4.07
N PRO A 21 -13.50 1.54 3.46
CA PRO A 21 -12.07 1.40 3.16
C PRO A 21 -11.52 2.60 2.38
N PHE A 22 -10.51 3.25 2.95
CA PHE A 22 -9.89 4.43 2.38
C PHE A 22 -8.51 4.10 1.78
N LEU A 23 -8.42 4.16 0.44
CA LEU A 23 -7.18 4.00 -0.29
C LEU A 23 -6.65 5.36 -0.78
N VAL A 24 -5.37 5.62 -0.52
CA VAL A 24 -4.65 6.80 -1.03
C VAL A 24 -3.61 6.39 -2.07
N ASP A 25 -3.71 6.97 -3.27
CA ASP A 25 -2.63 6.96 -4.26
C ASP A 25 -1.61 8.04 -3.88
N ALA A 26 -0.45 7.60 -3.40
CA ALA A 26 0.64 8.46 -2.98
C ALA A 26 1.72 8.62 -4.05
N ALA A 27 1.42 8.38 -5.32
CA ALA A 27 2.44 8.37 -6.36
C ALA A 27 3.20 9.68 -6.55
N GLN A 28 2.56 10.82 -6.32
CA GLN A 28 3.20 12.15 -6.43
C GLN A 28 3.53 12.78 -5.08
N THR A 29 3.25 12.08 -3.98
CA THR A 29 3.33 12.65 -2.63
C THR A 29 4.33 11.92 -1.76
N MET A 30 4.46 10.59 -1.92
CA MET A 30 5.44 9.79 -1.22
C MET A 30 6.86 10.26 -1.55
N GLY A 31 7.64 10.58 -0.51
CA GLY A 31 8.98 11.17 -0.62
C GLY A 31 9.02 12.70 -0.73
N HIS A 32 7.88 13.39 -0.86
CA HIS A 32 7.82 14.85 -0.94
C HIS A 32 7.34 15.52 0.36
N PHE A 33 6.43 14.88 1.10
CA PHE A 33 6.04 15.31 2.44
C PHE A 33 5.71 14.10 3.34
N PRO A 34 5.70 14.28 4.68
CA PRO A 34 5.39 13.21 5.61
C PRO A 34 3.95 12.71 5.45
N ILE A 35 3.77 11.41 5.24
CA ILE A 35 2.46 10.77 5.22
C ILE A 35 2.39 9.85 6.44
N ASP A 36 1.49 10.16 7.37
CA ASP A 36 1.20 9.32 8.53
C ASP A 36 -0.11 8.59 8.30
N VAL A 37 -0.02 7.30 7.97
CA VAL A 37 -1.20 6.47 7.65
C VAL A 37 -2.15 6.31 8.85
N GLN A 38 -1.67 6.45 10.08
CA GLN A 38 -2.49 6.33 11.28
C GLN A 38 -3.23 7.63 11.55
N GLU A 39 -2.52 8.77 11.59
CA GLU A 39 -3.15 10.08 11.81
C GLU A 39 -4.13 10.46 10.70
N MET A 40 -3.87 9.99 9.48
CA MET A 40 -4.71 10.27 8.31
C MET A 40 -5.84 9.25 8.11
N ASN A 41 -5.95 8.24 8.99
CA ASN A 41 -6.90 7.13 8.89
C ASN A 41 -6.90 6.45 7.51
N ILE A 42 -5.70 6.18 6.96
CA ILE A 42 -5.54 5.54 5.65
C ILE A 42 -5.51 4.02 5.86
N ASP A 43 -6.44 3.29 5.23
CA ASP A 43 -6.49 1.83 5.31
C ASP A 43 -5.54 1.17 4.30
N LEU A 44 -5.38 1.78 3.12
CA LEU A 44 -4.43 1.35 2.10
C LEU A 44 -3.67 2.54 1.51
N LEU A 45 -2.37 2.40 1.30
CA LEU A 45 -1.56 3.41 0.63
C LEU A 45 -0.69 2.80 -0.46
N ALA A 46 -0.84 3.26 -1.70
CA ALA A 46 -0.08 2.78 -2.85
C ALA A 46 0.95 3.82 -3.30
N PHE A 47 2.17 3.39 -3.65
CA PHE A 47 3.20 4.28 -4.16
C PHE A 47 4.21 3.58 -5.08
N PRO A 48 4.78 4.27 -6.08
CA PRO A 48 5.93 3.81 -6.85
C PRO A 48 7.25 4.23 -6.18
N GLY A 49 8.30 3.43 -6.39
CA GLY A 49 9.66 3.76 -5.92
C GLY A 49 10.34 4.85 -6.75
N HIS A 50 10.14 4.87 -8.07
CA HIS A 50 10.90 5.72 -9.01
C HIS A 50 10.48 7.19 -9.11
N LYS A 51 9.66 7.69 -8.17
CA LYS A 51 9.22 9.09 -8.13
C LYS A 51 9.90 9.83 -6.97
N GLY A 52 9.13 10.38 -6.04
CA GLY A 52 9.68 11.13 -4.90
C GLY A 52 10.62 10.32 -4.01
N LEU A 53 10.55 8.99 -4.03
CA LEU A 53 11.46 8.09 -3.32
C LEU A 53 12.80 7.82 -4.03
N LEU A 54 12.97 8.29 -5.28
CA LEU A 54 14.21 8.14 -6.07
C LEU A 54 14.71 6.70 -6.22
N GLY A 55 13.81 5.71 -6.12
CA GLY A 55 14.11 4.30 -6.33
C GLY A 55 14.19 3.90 -7.80
N PRO A 56 14.52 2.64 -8.10
CA PRO A 56 14.55 2.13 -9.47
C PRO A 56 13.14 2.00 -10.07
N LEU A 57 13.07 1.94 -11.40
CA LEU A 57 11.84 1.58 -12.12
C LEU A 57 11.44 0.14 -11.77
N GLY A 58 10.13 -0.12 -11.75
CA GLY A 58 9.60 -1.47 -11.52
C GLY A 58 9.53 -1.90 -10.04
N ILE A 59 9.84 -1.02 -9.07
CA ILE A 59 9.55 -1.24 -7.65
C ILE A 59 8.50 -0.23 -7.15
N GLY A 60 7.71 -0.66 -6.18
CA GLY A 60 6.68 0.13 -5.51
C GLY A 60 6.21 -0.58 -4.24
N GLY A 61 5.17 -0.06 -3.60
CA GLY A 61 4.62 -0.64 -2.39
C GLY A 61 3.13 -0.39 -2.23
N LEU A 62 2.50 -1.27 -1.45
CA LEU A 62 1.14 -1.15 -0.95
C LEU A 62 1.20 -1.37 0.57
N ILE A 63 0.88 -0.33 1.35
CA ILE A 63 0.77 -0.42 2.81
C ILE A 63 -0.67 -0.78 3.13
N LEU A 64 -0.85 -1.74 4.04
CA LEU A 64 -2.16 -2.14 4.55
C LEU A 64 -2.20 -1.85 6.05
N LYS A 65 -3.30 -1.25 6.51
CA LYS A 65 -3.64 -1.19 7.93
C LYS A 65 -3.95 -2.61 8.44
N PRO A 66 -3.49 -2.99 9.63
CA PRO A 66 -3.79 -4.31 10.20
C PRO A 66 -5.29 -4.60 10.21
N GLY A 67 -5.65 -5.81 9.76
CA GLY A 67 -7.03 -6.26 9.62
C GLY A 67 -7.64 -6.05 8.24
N VAL A 68 -7.09 -5.15 7.41
CA VAL A 68 -7.56 -4.94 6.02
C VAL A 68 -7.33 -6.18 5.17
N GLU A 69 -6.30 -6.97 5.48
CA GLU A 69 -6.02 -8.25 4.85
C GLU A 69 -7.16 -9.28 5.00
N ASN A 70 -8.07 -9.10 5.97
CA ASN A 70 -9.23 -9.97 6.17
C ASN A 70 -10.35 -9.72 5.16
N ILE A 71 -10.39 -8.53 4.56
CA ILE A 71 -11.38 -8.15 3.55
C ILE A 71 -10.81 -8.10 2.12
N LEU A 72 -9.50 -8.25 1.98
CA LEU A 72 -8.80 -8.26 0.69
C LEU A 72 -8.41 -9.67 0.26
N SER A 73 -8.85 -10.05 -0.94
CA SER A 73 -8.39 -11.26 -1.63
C SER A 73 -7.22 -10.94 -2.57
N PRO A 74 -6.21 -11.82 -2.68
CA PRO A 74 -5.13 -11.64 -3.65
C PRO A 74 -5.68 -11.69 -5.08
N THR A 75 -5.20 -10.80 -5.95
CA THR A 75 -5.62 -10.75 -7.36
C THR A 75 -4.89 -11.77 -8.22
N ARG A 76 -3.73 -12.25 -7.77
CA ARG A 76 -2.90 -13.25 -8.42
C ARG A 76 -2.37 -14.22 -7.37
N THR A 77 -2.22 -15.47 -7.75
CA THR A 77 -1.70 -16.56 -6.91
C THR A 77 -0.73 -17.40 -7.72
N GLY A 78 0.21 -18.07 -7.04
CA GLY A 78 1.24 -18.89 -7.66
C GLY A 78 2.40 -19.15 -6.70
N GLY A 79 3.52 -19.61 -7.24
CA GLY A 79 4.73 -19.75 -6.43
C GLY A 79 5.21 -18.38 -5.96
N THR A 80 5.52 -18.24 -4.67
CA THR A 80 6.08 -17.02 -4.06
C THR A 80 7.60 -17.04 -4.01
N GLY A 81 8.22 -18.22 -4.16
CA GLY A 81 9.64 -18.43 -3.91
C GLY A 81 10.00 -18.62 -2.43
N SER A 82 9.03 -18.50 -1.51
CA SER A 82 9.20 -18.70 -0.06
C SER A 82 8.72 -20.09 0.40
N GLU A 83 7.46 -20.45 0.14
CA GLU A 83 6.87 -21.76 0.49
C GLU A 83 6.65 -22.61 -0.78
N SER A 84 7.74 -23.06 -1.38
CA SER A 84 7.72 -23.77 -2.67
C SER A 84 7.25 -25.24 -2.55
N GLU A 85 7.20 -25.77 -1.33
CA GLU A 85 6.73 -27.11 -0.98
C GLU A 85 5.20 -27.23 -1.00
N HIS A 86 4.49 -26.11 -0.97
CA HIS A 86 3.04 -26.08 -0.92
C HIS A 86 2.45 -25.66 -2.28
N PRO A 87 1.40 -26.35 -2.76
CA PRO A 87 0.77 -26.03 -4.05
C PRO A 87 -0.20 -24.85 -3.97
N VAL A 88 -0.31 -24.18 -2.81
CA VAL A 88 -1.27 -23.12 -2.53
C VAL A 88 -0.54 -21.82 -2.19
N GLN A 89 -1.17 -20.68 -2.49
CA GLN A 89 -0.65 -19.37 -2.10
C GLN A 89 -0.54 -19.28 -0.56
N PRO A 90 0.59 -18.82 -0.01
CA PRO A 90 0.71 -18.51 1.41
C PRO A 90 -0.37 -17.54 1.86
N THR A 91 -0.87 -17.70 3.09
CA THR A 91 -1.86 -16.79 3.68
C THR A 91 -1.23 -15.77 4.62
N THR A 92 0.08 -15.88 4.85
CA THR A 92 0.87 -15.04 5.75
C THR A 92 1.35 -13.78 5.02
N MET A 93 1.37 -12.65 5.73
CA MET A 93 1.90 -11.40 5.19
C MET A 93 3.44 -11.41 5.22
N PRO A 94 4.13 -10.81 4.23
CA PRO A 94 3.58 -10.14 3.04
C PRO A 94 3.28 -11.10 1.87
N ASP A 95 3.82 -12.33 1.91
CA ASP A 95 3.80 -13.34 0.85
C ASP A 95 2.41 -13.62 0.25
N LYS A 96 1.35 -13.45 1.05
CA LYS A 96 -0.06 -13.50 0.60
C LYS A 96 -0.34 -12.66 -0.65
N TYR A 97 0.36 -11.53 -0.80
CA TYR A 97 0.16 -10.60 -1.91
C TYR A 97 1.38 -10.49 -2.86
N GLU A 98 2.48 -11.18 -2.57
CA GLU A 98 3.74 -11.11 -3.33
C GLU A 98 3.99 -12.41 -4.10
N VAL A 99 3.23 -12.59 -5.18
CA VAL A 99 3.36 -13.75 -6.06
C VAL A 99 4.52 -13.60 -7.05
N GLY A 100 5.23 -14.71 -7.27
CA GLY A 100 6.36 -14.79 -8.19
C GLY A 100 7.67 -14.30 -7.55
N SER A 101 8.75 -14.42 -8.31
CA SER A 101 10.04 -13.86 -7.91
C SER A 101 9.97 -12.33 -7.86
N HIS A 102 10.43 -11.75 -6.76
CA HIS A 102 10.52 -10.30 -6.61
C HIS A 102 11.50 -9.68 -7.61
N ASN A 103 11.28 -8.40 -7.90
CA ASN A 103 12.17 -7.60 -8.71
C ASN A 103 13.46 -7.27 -7.91
N MET A 104 14.43 -8.19 -7.94
CA MET A 104 15.66 -8.14 -7.12
C MET A 104 16.95 -7.79 -7.89
N ILE A 105 16.84 -7.29 -9.12
CA ILE A 105 17.98 -7.02 -10.02
C ILE A 105 18.10 -5.56 -10.43
#